data_AF-A0A371GB35-F1
#
_entry.id   AF-A0A371GB35-F1
#
_cell.length_a   1.000
_cell.length_b   1.000
_cell.length_c   1.000
_cell.angle_alpha   90.00
_cell.angle_beta   90.00
_cell.angle_gamma   90.00
#
_symmetry.space_group_name_H-M   'P 1'
#
loop_
_entity.id
_entity.type
_entity.pdbx_description
1 polymer ?
#
loop_
_entity_poly.entity_id
_entity_poly.type
_entity_poly.pdbx_seq_one_letter_code
_entity_poly.pdbx_strand_id
1 'polypeptide(L)'
;MIVKCGGYPNVPLLGTQGAINYNPELVVQQAGYPMIRPPLEEVIPVVLYGQEAHNGAHYRKIRHAWSNVRTRSYGISPSYRIWLENQVKLVRLPWGRILPQEPEAQAYEVQETLEVGKLKVTLEQVEAEGKDLKRRLETAMEEVHRERQLNNETAKRA
;
A
#
# COMPACT_ATOMS: atom_id res chain seq x y z
N MET A 1 12.31 12.51 16.07
CA MET A 1 10.93 12.38 16.53
C MET A 1 10.00 12.88 15.44
N ILE A 2 9.04 12.06 14.99
CA ILE A 2 8.06 12.47 13.98
C ILE A 2 6.92 13.16 14.72
N VAL A 3 6.73 14.46 14.46
CA VAL A 3 5.71 15.29 15.15
C VAL A 3 4.47 15.54 14.29
N LYS A 4 4.52 15.18 13.00
CA LYS A 4 3.40 15.22 12.06
C LYS A 4 3.70 14.37 10.82
N CYS A 5 2.66 13.91 10.13
CA CYS A 5 2.78 13.15 8.88
C CYS A 5 1.88 13.78 7.81
N GLY A 6 2.48 14.49 6.85
CA GLY A 6 1.72 15.20 5.82
C GLY A 6 0.70 16.19 6.41
N GLY A 7 -0.57 16.04 6.01
CA GLY A 7 -1.71 16.82 6.51
C GLY A 7 -2.46 16.19 7.68
N TYR A 8 -1.95 15.11 8.27
CA TYR A 8 -2.59 14.49 9.43
C TYR A 8 -2.15 15.17 10.75
N PRO A 9 -3.10 15.49 11.66
CA PRO A 9 -2.76 16.02 12.99
C PRO A 9 -2.07 14.97 13.86
N ASN A 10 -2.48 13.70 13.73
CA ASN A 10 -1.85 12.53 14.35
C ASN A 10 -1.00 11.75 13.33
N VAL A 11 -0.06 10.93 13.78
CA VAL A 11 0.76 10.12 12.87
C VAL A 11 0.08 8.77 12.63
N PRO A 12 -0.42 8.49 11.41
CA PRO A 12 -1.05 7.20 11.09
C PRO A 12 0.01 6.11 10.90
N LEU A 13 -0.22 4.94 11.47
CA LEU A 13 0.56 3.71 11.33
C LEU A 13 -0.29 2.67 10.59
N LEU A 14 0.32 2.00 9.62
CA LEU A 14 -0.31 0.92 8.87
C LEU A 14 0.26 -0.43 9.33
N GLY A 15 -0.63 -1.32 9.76
CA GLY A 15 -0.35 -2.72 10.04
C GLY A 15 -1.09 -3.63 9.07
N THR A 16 -0.82 -4.93 9.15
CA THR A 16 -1.50 -5.94 8.33
C THR A 16 -2.99 -6.05 8.67
N GLN A 17 -3.35 -5.85 9.95
CA GLN A 17 -4.73 -5.99 10.45
C GLN A 17 -5.53 -4.67 10.47
N GLY A 18 -4.91 -3.55 10.12
CA GLY A 18 -5.57 -2.25 10.22
C GLY A 18 -4.62 -1.06 10.22
N ALA A 19 -5.18 0.12 10.45
CA ALA A 19 -4.43 1.34 10.67
C ALA A 19 -4.77 1.91 12.05
N ILE A 20 -3.76 2.39 12.77
CA ILE A 20 -3.91 3.14 14.02
C ILE A 20 -3.29 4.53 13.84
N ASN A 21 -3.60 5.50 14.69
CA ASN A 21 -2.81 6.72 14.76
C ASN A 21 -2.27 6.91 16.19
N TYR A 22 -1.12 7.55 16.32
CA TYR A 22 -0.63 8.03 17.61
C TYR A 22 -0.54 9.55 17.60
N ASN A 23 -0.79 10.15 18.76
CA ASN A 23 -0.61 11.58 18.96
C ASN A 23 0.83 11.86 19.42
N PRO A 24 1.66 12.57 18.62
CA PRO A 24 3.01 12.92 19.00
C PRO A 24 3.10 13.82 20.25
N GLU A 25 2.08 14.63 20.53
CA GLU A 25 2.01 15.46 21.74
C GLU A 25 1.94 14.60 23.01
N LEU A 26 1.15 13.50 22.95
CA LEU A 26 1.10 12.53 24.04
C LEU A 26 2.42 11.78 24.21
N VAL A 27 3.12 11.47 23.11
CA VAL A 27 4.45 10.83 23.16
C VAL A 27 5.47 11.73 23.88
N VAL A 28 5.40 13.05 23.63
CA VAL A 28 6.26 14.04 24.31
C VAL A 28 5.96 14.09 25.81
N GLN A 29 4.68 14.03 26.21
CA GLN A 29 4.30 13.94 27.62
C GLN A 29 4.79 12.64 28.28
N GLN A 30 4.62 11.49 27.62
CA GLN A 30 5.10 10.19 28.10
C GLN A 30 6.63 10.15 28.26
N ALA A 31 7.35 10.91 27.42
CA ALA A 31 8.80 11.08 27.52
C ALA A 31 9.23 12.09 28.60
N GLY A 32 8.30 12.66 29.38
CA GLY A 32 8.59 13.53 30.53
C GLY A 32 8.79 14.99 30.18
N TYR A 33 8.44 15.43 28.97
CA TYR A 33 8.53 16.85 28.61
C TYR A 33 7.31 17.63 29.11
N PRO A 34 7.50 18.86 29.63
CA PRO A 34 6.41 19.69 30.11
C PRO A 34 5.52 20.18 28.95
N MET A 35 4.20 19.99 29.07
CA MET A 35 3.23 20.54 28.11
C MET A 35 3.01 22.03 28.39
N ILE A 36 3.23 22.86 27.37
CA ILE A 36 3.07 24.32 27.45
C ILE A 36 1.59 24.73 27.26
N ARG A 37 0.80 23.89 26.59
CA ARG A 37 -0.61 24.15 26.26
C ARG A 37 -1.46 22.88 26.41
N PRO A 38 -2.79 23.00 26.62
CA PRO A 38 -3.70 21.86 26.63
C PRO A 38 -3.72 21.15 25.26
N PRO A 39 -3.87 19.82 25.21
CA PRO A 39 -4.09 19.10 23.96
C PRO A 39 -5.35 19.61 23.25
N LEU A 40 -5.29 19.78 21.93
CA LEU A 40 -6.48 20.12 21.12
C LEU A 40 -7.43 18.91 21.07
N GLU A 41 -8.74 19.10 21.25
CA GLU A 41 -9.77 18.04 21.29
C GLU A 41 -9.88 17.13 20.04
N GLU A 42 -9.15 17.42 18.96
CA GLU A 42 -9.08 16.59 17.74
C GLU A 42 -8.33 15.23 17.93
N VAL A 43 -8.16 14.77 19.18
CA VAL A 43 -7.44 13.54 19.55
C VAL A 43 -8.31 12.29 19.45
N ILE A 44 -9.10 12.15 18.39
CA ILE A 44 -9.81 10.88 18.18
C ILE A 44 -8.82 9.88 17.57
N PRO A 45 -8.57 8.73 18.23
CA PRO A 45 -7.76 7.68 17.65
C PRO A 45 -8.46 7.17 16.39
N VAL A 46 -7.82 7.31 15.23
CA VAL A 46 -8.29 6.70 14.00
C VAL A 46 -7.84 5.25 14.06
N VAL A 47 -8.75 4.38 14.46
CA VAL A 47 -8.58 2.93 14.40
C VAL A 47 -9.43 2.41 13.24
N LEU A 48 -8.76 2.06 12.14
CA LEU A 48 -9.39 1.42 10.99
C LEU A 48 -9.06 -0.07 11.03
N TYR A 49 -10.07 -0.93 11.02
CA TYR A 49 -9.89 -2.37 11.09
C TYR A 49 -10.02 -3.03 9.71
N GLY A 50 -9.28 -4.11 9.48
CA GLY A 50 -9.49 -5.03 8.38
C GLY A 50 -9.38 -4.39 6.99
N GLN A 51 -10.26 -4.81 6.07
CA GLN A 51 -10.17 -4.47 4.64
C GLN A 51 -10.39 -2.97 4.35
N GLU A 52 -11.09 -2.25 5.24
CA GLU A 52 -11.30 -0.80 5.12
C GLU A 52 -10.00 0.01 5.26
N ALA A 53 -9.05 -0.50 6.05
CA ALA A 53 -7.73 0.10 6.21
C ALA A 53 -6.87 -0.03 4.94
N HIS A 54 -7.14 -1.02 4.09
CA HIS A 54 -6.32 -1.37 2.91
C HIS A 54 -6.98 -1.01 1.56
N ASN A 55 -8.31 -0.96 1.49
CA ASN A 55 -9.05 -0.65 0.27
C ASN A 55 -9.63 0.78 0.22
N GLY A 56 -9.52 1.54 1.32
CA GLY A 56 -10.12 2.88 1.42
C GLY A 56 -9.26 4.03 0.87
N ALA A 57 -9.89 5.17 0.59
CA ALA A 57 -9.21 6.43 0.30
C ALA A 57 -8.21 6.84 1.41
N HIS A 58 -8.42 6.36 2.63
CA HIS A 58 -7.51 6.55 3.77
C HIS A 58 -6.16 5.87 3.57
N TYR A 59 -6.11 4.63 3.04
CA TYR A 59 -4.84 3.94 2.77
C TYR A 59 -3.94 4.74 1.83
N ARG A 60 -4.50 5.22 0.72
CA ARG A 60 -3.78 6.03 -0.27
C ARG A 60 -3.26 7.33 0.33
N LYS A 61 -4.08 8.02 1.12
CA LYS A 61 -3.68 9.28 1.78
C LYS A 61 -2.58 9.05 2.84
N ILE A 62 -2.68 7.99 3.63
CA ILE A 62 -1.66 7.61 4.61
C ILE A 62 -0.34 7.28 3.90
N ARG A 63 -0.38 6.41 2.89
CA ARG A 63 0.80 6.05 2.09
C ARG A 63 1.46 7.27 1.45
N HIS A 64 0.64 8.18 0.90
CA HIS A 64 1.15 9.41 0.29
C HIS A 64 1.77 10.35 1.34
N ALA A 65 1.15 10.49 2.52
CA ALA A 65 1.69 11.29 3.61
C ALA A 65 3.07 10.76 4.07
N TRP A 66 3.22 9.45 4.20
CA TRP A 66 4.50 8.80 4.52
C TRP A 66 5.56 8.99 3.44
N SER A 67 5.17 8.95 2.16
CA SER A 67 6.09 9.22 1.04
C SER A 67 6.68 10.64 1.08
N ASN A 68 5.99 11.58 1.73
CA ASN A 68 6.42 12.98 1.86
C ASN A 68 7.18 13.25 3.16
N VAL A 69 7.26 12.29 4.07
CA VAL A 69 8.13 12.37 5.25
C VAL A 69 9.56 12.23 4.77
N ARG A 70 10.21 13.36 4.50
CA ARG A 70 11.66 13.40 4.31
C ARG A 70 12.29 13.01 5.62
N THR A 71 12.79 11.78 5.71
CA THR A 71 13.67 11.33 6.78
C THR A 71 14.92 12.20 6.71
N ARG A 72 14.92 13.28 7.51
CA ARG A 72 16.16 13.93 7.90
C ARG A 72 16.88 12.88 8.74
N SER A 73 17.70 12.06 8.10
CA SER A 73 18.60 11.17 8.81
C SER A 73 19.57 12.08 9.55
N TYR A 74 19.25 12.37 10.81
CA TYR A 74 20.28 12.71 11.77
C TYR A 74 21.10 11.43 11.87
N GLY A 75 22.17 11.36 11.08
CA GLY A 75 23.05 10.20 11.03
C GLY A 75 23.34 9.76 12.45
N ILE A 76 23.23 8.46 12.71
CA ILE A 76 23.53 7.90 14.02
C ILE A 76 24.94 8.35 14.41
N SER A 77 25.09 8.97 15.58
CA SER A 77 26.41 9.35 16.08
C SER A 77 27.33 8.13 16.09
N PRO A 78 28.59 8.24 15.61
CA PRO A 78 29.55 7.14 15.65
C PRO A 78 29.68 6.52 17.05
N SER A 79 29.61 7.35 18.11
CA SER A 79 29.65 6.88 19.50
C SER A 79 28.46 6.01 19.88
N TYR A 80 27.25 6.35 19.42
CA TYR A 80 26.05 5.55 19.67
C TYR A 80 26.08 4.22 18.91
N ARG A 81 26.60 4.21 17.67
CA ARG A 81 26.79 2.99 16.90
C ARG A 81 27.73 2.01 17.62
N ILE A 82 28.88 2.50 18.09
CA ILE A 82 29.86 1.68 18.84
C ILE A 82 29.24 1.14 20.13
N TRP A 83 28.51 1.99 20.87
CA TRP A 83 27.82 1.56 22.08
C TRP A 83 26.79 0.46 21.79
N LEU A 84 25.97 0.62 20.74
CA LEU A 84 24.97 -0.37 20.34
C LEU A 84 25.61 -1.70 19.93
N GLU A 85 26.69 -1.68 19.14
CA GLU A 85 27.43 -2.88 18.76
C GLU A 85 27.99 -3.63 19.97
N ASN A 86 28.50 -2.90 20.97
CA ASN A 86 28.98 -3.48 22.21
C ASN A 86 27.84 -4.06 23.05
N GLN A 87 26.69 -3.39 23.11
CA GLN A 87 25.50 -3.91 23.79
C GLN A 87 24.96 -5.17 23.13
N VAL A 88 24.88 -5.23 21.80
CA VAL A 88 24.46 -6.43 21.07
C VAL A 88 25.39 -7.61 21.36
N LYS A 89 26.71 -7.37 21.42
CA LYS A 89 27.72 -8.39 21.79
C LYS A 89 27.59 -8.85 23.24
N LEU A 90 27.33 -7.92 24.17
CA LEU A 90 27.20 -8.19 25.61
C LEU A 90 25.91 -8.92 25.96
N VAL A 91 24.78 -8.46 25.42
CA VAL A 91 23.45 -8.97 25.77
C VAL A 91 23.16 -10.30 25.03
N ARG A 92 24.00 -10.71 24.06
CA ARG A 92 23.77 -11.89 23.19
C ARG A 92 22.31 -11.96 22.75
N LEU A 93 21.76 -10.82 22.34
CA LEU A 93 20.38 -10.78 21.88
C LEU A 93 20.19 -11.86 20.81
N PRO A 94 19.08 -12.62 20.82
CA PRO A 94 18.85 -13.73 19.90
C PRO A 94 18.67 -13.29 18.44
N TRP A 95 18.80 -11.99 18.16
CA TRP A 95 19.14 -11.46 16.85
C TRP A 95 20.58 -11.87 16.51
N GLY A 96 20.78 -13.17 16.33
CA GLY A 96 21.90 -13.69 15.57
C GLY A 96 21.99 -12.88 14.29
N ARG A 97 23.23 -12.58 13.89
CA ARG A 97 23.59 -11.90 12.65
C ARG A 97 22.51 -12.17 11.61
N ILE A 98 21.90 -11.12 11.05
CA ILE A 98 21.09 -11.26 9.85
C ILE A 98 21.98 -12.03 8.88
N LEU A 99 21.72 -13.33 8.75
CA LEU A 99 22.47 -14.17 7.86
C LEU A 99 22.21 -13.58 6.47
N PRO A 100 23.22 -13.46 5.60
CA PRO A 100 22.95 -13.25 4.18
C PRO A 100 21.87 -14.26 3.80
N GLN A 101 20.75 -13.77 3.24
CA GLN A 101 19.55 -14.54 2.93
C GLN A 101 19.93 -15.99 2.60
N GLU A 102 19.44 -16.92 3.42
CA GLU A 102 19.54 -18.36 3.18
C GLU A 102 19.27 -18.63 1.69
N PRO A 103 20.07 -19.46 0.99
CA PRO A 103 19.88 -19.78 -0.44
C PRO A 103 18.44 -20.21 -0.77
N GLU A 104 17.75 -20.82 0.19
CA GLU A 104 16.36 -21.24 0.11
C GLU A 104 15.37 -20.05 0.00
N ALA A 105 15.65 -18.94 0.70
CA ALA A 105 14.84 -17.73 0.60
C ALA A 105 15.01 -17.04 -0.76
N GLN A 106 16.23 -17.06 -1.33
CA GLN A 106 16.47 -16.58 -2.68
C GLN A 106 15.79 -17.47 -3.73
N ALA A 107 15.81 -18.79 -3.56
CA ALA A 107 15.13 -19.71 -4.46
C ALA A 107 13.60 -19.49 -4.47
N TYR A 108 13.01 -19.20 -3.30
CA TYR A 108 11.59 -18.89 -3.17
C TYR A 108 11.23 -17.56 -3.86
N GLU A 109 12.00 -16.48 -3.65
CA GLU A 109 11.78 -15.19 -4.33
C GLU A 109 11.92 -15.31 -5.87
N VAL A 110 12.86 -16.13 -6.35
CA VAL A 110 13.04 -16.39 -7.79
C VAL A 110 11.88 -17.20 -8.39
N GLN A 111 11.32 -18.16 -7.65
CA GLN A 111 10.12 -18.87 -8.09
C GLN A 111 8.88 -17.97 -8.13
N GLU A 112 8.67 -17.16 -7.09
CA GLU A 112 7.52 -16.25 -7.01
C GLU A 112 7.55 -15.21 -8.14
N THR A 113 8.73 -14.66 -8.44
CA THR A 113 8.89 -13.72 -9.56
C THR A 113 8.64 -14.38 -10.93
N LEU A 114 9.03 -15.65 -11.12
CA LEU A 114 8.74 -16.40 -12.34
C LEU A 114 7.22 -16.67 -12.49
N GLU A 115 6.55 -17.03 -11.40
CA GLU A 115 5.11 -17.28 -11.39
C GLU A 115 4.30 -16.01 -11.63
N VAL A 116 4.67 -14.90 -10.98
CA VAL A 116 4.06 -13.58 -11.22
C VAL A 116 4.25 -13.15 -12.67
N GLY A 117 5.42 -13.42 -13.26
CA GLY A 117 5.69 -13.17 -14.68
C GLY A 117 4.74 -13.95 -15.60
N LYS A 118 4.57 -15.26 -15.35
CA LYS A 118 3.65 -16.11 -16.12
C LYS A 118 2.20 -15.62 -15.99
N LEU A 119 1.75 -15.32 -14.77
CA LEU A 119 0.40 -14.83 -14.50
C LEU A 119 0.13 -13.51 -15.21
N LYS A 120 1.11 -12.60 -15.23
CA LYS A 120 0.98 -11.33 -15.94
C LYS A 120 0.78 -11.52 -17.45
N VAL A 121 1.53 -12.43 -18.07
CA VAL A 121 1.36 -12.76 -19.50
C VAL A 121 -0.03 -13.33 -19.76
N THR A 122 -0.52 -14.25 -18.91
CA THR A 122 -1.87 -14.81 -19.07
C THR A 122 -2.97 -13.74 -18.91
N LEU A 123 -2.79 -12.79 -18.00
CA LEU A 123 -3.73 -11.70 -17.78
C LEU A 123 -3.80 -10.80 -19.03
N GLU A 124 -2.65 -10.42 -19.59
CA GLU A 124 -2.56 -9.60 -20.80
C GLU A 124 -3.22 -10.30 -22.01
N GLN A 125 -3.04 -11.62 -22.14
CA GLN A 125 -3.69 -12.41 -23.18
C GLN A 125 -5.22 -12.42 -23.04
N VAL A 126 -5.73 -12.74 -21.84
CA VAL A 126 -7.19 -12.78 -21.59
C VAL A 126 -7.82 -11.40 -21.80
N GLU A 127 -7.11 -10.32 -21.43
CA GLU A 127 -7.58 -8.96 -21.67
C GLU A 127 -7.66 -8.62 -23.17
N ALA A 128 -6.68 -9.08 -23.96
CA ALA A 128 -6.68 -8.90 -25.42
C ALA A 128 -7.83 -9.68 -26.09
N GLU A 129 -8.04 -10.94 -25.70
CA GLU A 129 -9.15 -11.77 -26.17
C GLU A 129 -10.51 -11.16 -25.81
N GLY A 130 -10.66 -10.64 -24.57
CA GLY A 130 -11.86 -9.94 -24.15
C GLY A 130 -12.15 -8.68 -24.99
N LYS A 131 -11.12 -7.90 -25.34
CA LYS A 131 -11.27 -6.73 -26.23
C LYS A 131 -11.61 -7.11 -27.67
N ASP A 132 -11.13 -8.25 -28.16
CA ASP A 132 -11.50 -8.77 -29.48
C ASP A 132 -12.96 -9.23 -29.53
N LEU A 133 -13.36 -10.07 -28.56
CA LEU A 133 -14.72 -10.57 -28.46
C LEU A 133 -15.74 -9.44 -28.31
N LYS A 134 -15.41 -8.39 -27.53
CA LYS A 134 -16.26 -7.22 -27.40
C LYS A 134 -16.48 -6.51 -28.75
N ARG A 135 -15.43 -6.30 -29.54
CA ARG A 135 -15.53 -5.69 -30.87
C ARG A 135 -16.38 -6.54 -31.81
N ARG A 136 -16.18 -7.86 -31.82
CA ARG A 136 -16.97 -8.79 -32.65
C ARG A 136 -18.46 -8.77 -32.27
N LEU A 137 -18.76 -8.68 -30.98
CA LEU A 137 -20.14 -8.58 -30.50
C LEU A 137 -20.80 -7.27 -30.96
N GLU A 138 -20.10 -6.14 -30.85
CA GLU A 138 -20.59 -4.84 -31.32
C GLU A 138 -20.88 -4.86 -32.83
N THR A 139 -19.95 -5.38 -33.64
CA THR A 139 -20.16 -5.54 -35.09
C THR A 139 -21.37 -6.42 -35.41
N ALA A 140 -21.50 -7.58 -34.77
CA ALA A 140 -22.63 -8.48 -34.99
C ALA A 140 -23.97 -7.84 -34.61
N MET A 141 -24.00 -7.06 -33.51
CA MET A 141 -25.19 -6.32 -33.11
C MET A 141 -25.59 -5.25 -34.14
N GLU A 142 -24.62 -4.54 -34.71
CA GLU A 142 -24.88 -3.57 -35.78
C GLU A 142 -25.42 -4.23 -37.05
N GLU A 143 -24.86 -5.38 -37.46
CA GLU A 143 -25.32 -6.14 -38.62
C GLU A 143 -26.77 -6.60 -38.44
N VAL A 144 -27.11 -7.19 -37.29
CA VAL A 144 -28.49 -7.58 -36.97
C VAL A 144 -29.42 -6.37 -37.00
N HIS A 145 -28.97 -5.21 -36.53
CA HIS A 145 -29.77 -3.99 -36.58
C HIS A 145 -30.02 -3.52 -38.02
N ARG A 146 -28.98 -3.52 -38.87
CA ARG A 146 -29.10 -3.15 -40.29
C ARG A 146 -30.00 -4.10 -41.06
N GLU A 147 -29.88 -5.41 -40.85
CA GLU A 147 -30.75 -6.41 -41.48
C GLU A 147 -32.21 -6.22 -41.09
N ARG A 148 -32.50 -5.97 -39.81
CA ARG A 148 -33.87 -5.68 -39.35
C ARG A 148 -34.45 -4.42 -40.00
N GLN A 149 -33.64 -3.38 -40.17
CA GLN A 149 -34.08 -2.16 -40.86
C GLN A 149 -34.42 -2.45 -42.33
N LEU A 150 -33.53 -3.14 -43.04
CA LEU A 150 -33.76 -3.54 -44.44
C LEU A 150 -35.01 -4.41 -44.59
N ASN A 151 -35.21 -5.40 -43.71
CA ASN A 151 -36.40 -6.26 -43.74
C ASN A 151 -37.70 -5.48 -43.47
N ASN A 152 -37.66 -4.47 -42.60
CA ASN A 152 -38.82 -3.61 -42.36
C ASN A 152 -39.11 -2.69 -43.56
N GLU A 153 -38.10 -2.23 -44.28
CA GLU A 153 -38.28 -1.44 -45.49
C GLU A 153 -38.82 -2.26 -46.67
N THR A 154 -38.34 -3.50 -46.84
CA THR A 154 -38.85 -4.41 -47.87
C THR A 154 -40.28 -4.83 -47.58
N ALA A 155 -40.62 -5.14 -46.32
CA ALA A 155 -41.99 -5.48 -45.90
C ALA A 155 -43.00 -4.33 -46.06
N LYS A 156 -42.55 -3.06 -46.05
CA LYS A 156 -43.41 -1.88 -46.30
C LYS A 156 -43.63 -1.59 -47.79
N ARG A 157 -42.81 -2.17 -48.67
CA ARG A 157 -42.86 -1.96 -50.13
C ARG A 157 -43.53 -3.11 -50.89
N ALA A 158 -43.85 -4.21 -50.20
CA ALA A 158 -44.67 -5.32 -50.70
C ALA A 158 -46.13 -5.12 -50.29
#